data_AF-A0A011PRH2-F1
#
_entry.id   AF-A0A011PRH2-F1
#
_cell.length_a   1.000
_cell.length_b   1.000
_cell.length_c   1.000
_cell.angle_alpha   90.00
_cell.angle_beta   90.00
_cell.angle_gamma   90.00
#
_symmetry.space_group_name_H-M   'P 1'
#
loop_
_entity.id
_entity.type
_entity.pdbx_description
1 polymer ?
#
loop_
_entity_poly.entity_id
_entity_poly.type
_entity_poly.pdbx_seq_one_letter_code
_entity_poly.pdbx_strand_id
1 'polypeptide(L)'
;MNERILNVRVGKRVEDNLERAAAVMAALERGEDTPPYFAVGFESAGQMLAVFTPKRWELLASLRQGGTINIAELARRLDCNYKNLRHAGM
;
A
#
# COMPACT_ATOMS: atom_id res chain seq x y z
N MET A 1 7.79 -12.90 13.40
CA MET A 1 6.57 -12.09 13.19
C MET A 1 6.80 -11.29 11.92
N ASN A 2 6.12 -11.61 10.81
CA ASN A 2 6.34 -10.91 9.55
C ASN A 2 5.58 -9.58 9.62
N GLU A 3 6.28 -8.49 9.92
CA GLU A 3 5.69 -7.16 10.01
C GLU A 3 5.30 -6.67 8.61
N ARG A 4 4.06 -6.93 8.22
CA ARG A 4 3.47 -6.49 6.94
C ARG A 4 3.09 -5.01 7.04
N ILE A 5 4.11 -4.14 7.06
CA ILE A 5 3.95 -2.69 7.19
C ILE A 5 3.91 -2.06 5.80
N LEU A 6 2.83 -1.33 5.52
CA LEU A 6 2.77 -0.41 4.39
C LEU A 6 3.07 1.01 4.89
N ASN A 7 4.18 1.60 4.43
CA ASN A 7 4.57 2.95 4.78
C ASN A 7 3.86 3.97 3.90
N VAL A 8 3.02 4.83 4.48
CA VAL A 8 2.36 5.92 3.76
C VAL A 8 3.14 7.20 3.98
N ARG A 9 3.57 7.85 2.88
CA ARG A 9 4.34 9.11 2.92
C ARG A 9 3.60 10.22 2.19
N VAL A 10 3.72 11.44 2.70
CA VAL A 10 3.09 12.64 2.13
C VAL A 10 4.14 13.73 1.98
N GLY A 11 4.18 14.43 0.84
CA GLY A 11 5.08 15.57 0.61
C GLY A 11 6.56 15.20 0.49
N LYS A 12 6.85 13.90 0.27
CA LYS A 12 8.21 13.42 -0.01
C LYS A 12 8.53 13.61 -1.48
N ARG A 13 9.78 14.00 -1.77
CA ARG A 13 10.24 14.18 -3.14
C ARG A 13 10.42 12.81 -3.80
N VAL A 14 10.28 12.73 -5.11
CA VAL A 14 10.52 11.48 -5.84
C VAL A 14 11.97 11.04 -5.65
N GLU A 15 12.89 12.00 -5.64
CA GLU A 15 14.33 11.82 -5.39
C GLU A 15 14.61 11.02 -4.10
N ASP A 16 13.92 11.29 -2.99
CA ASP A 16 14.10 10.55 -1.72
C ASP A 16 13.88 9.03 -1.90
N ASN A 17 12.93 8.65 -2.75
CA ASN A 17 12.63 7.24 -3.02
C ASN A 17 13.64 6.61 -3.98
N LEU A 18 14.14 7.40 -4.95
CA LEU A 18 15.19 6.96 -5.87
C LEU A 18 16.52 6.73 -5.14
N GLU A 19 16.90 7.61 -4.22
CA GLU A 19 18.10 7.45 -3.39
C GLU A 19 18.04 6.17 -2.55
N ARG A 20 16.89 5.89 -1.93
CA ARG A 20 16.67 4.62 -1.22
C ARG A 20 16.79 3.41 -2.14
N ALA A 21 16.17 3.47 -3.32
CA ALA A 21 16.21 2.38 -4.28
C ALA A 21 17.65 2.11 -4.75
N ALA A 22 18.42 3.16 -5.06
CA ALA A 22 19.83 3.05 -5.42
C ALA A 22 20.67 2.41 -4.31
N ALA A 23 20.47 2.83 -3.06
CA ALA A 23 21.18 2.26 -1.92
C ALA A 23 20.88 0.76 -1.73
N VAL A 24 19.60 0.36 -1.87
CA VAL A 24 19.17 -1.04 -1.79
C VAL A 24 19.75 -1.85 -2.94
N MET A 25 19.73 -1.34 -4.18
CA MET A 25 20.31 -2.03 -5.32
C MET A 25 21.82 -2.25 -5.14
N ALA A 26 22.56 -1.23 -4.70
CA ALA A 26 23.99 -1.35 -4.43
C ALA A 26 24.29 -2.38 -3.31
N ALA A 27 23.44 -2.48 -2.29
CA ALA A 27 23.57 -3.50 -1.24
C ALA A 27 23.34 -4.91 -1.78
N LEU A 28 22.30 -5.09 -2.60
CA LEU A 28 22.01 -6.36 -3.26
C LEU A 28 23.15 -6.81 -4.18
N GLU A 29 23.77 -5.87 -4.92
CA GLU A 29 24.94 -6.15 -5.77
C GLU A 29 26.15 -6.67 -4.97
N ARG A 30 26.28 -6.25 -3.70
CA ARG A 30 27.31 -6.76 -2.78
C ARG A 30 26.93 -8.09 -2.11
N GLY A 31 25.76 -8.64 -2.42
CA GLY A 31 25.24 -9.87 -1.80
C GLY A 31 24.68 -9.67 -0.39
N GLU A 32 24.37 -8.43 0.00
CA GLU A 32 23.73 -8.14 1.29
C GLU A 32 22.25 -8.51 1.23
N ASP A 33 21.72 -9.05 2.32
CA ASP A 33 20.28 -9.26 2.48
C ASP A 33 19.61 -7.95 2.91
N THR A 34 18.71 -7.44 2.09
CA THR A 34 17.97 -6.21 2.38
C THR A 34 16.50 -6.54 2.65
N PRO A 35 15.94 -6.11 3.80
CA PRO A 35 14.55 -6.41 4.10
C PRO A 35 13.61 -5.72 3.08
N PRO A 36 12.52 -6.40 2.67
CA PRO A 36 11.56 -5.82 1.75
C PRO A 36 10.92 -4.56 2.34
N TYR A 37 10.82 -3.52 1.51
CA TYR A 37 10.24 -2.25 1.91
C TYR A 37 9.02 -1.91 1.07
N PHE A 38 7.86 -1.84 1.71
CA PHE A 38 6.59 -1.48 1.07
C PHE A 38 6.20 -0.05 1.44
N ALA A 39 6.02 0.80 0.44
CA ALA A 39 5.60 2.17 0.63
C ALA A 39 4.73 2.69 -0.51
N VAL A 40 3.89 3.67 -0.19
CA VAL A 40 3.14 4.49 -1.15
C VAL A 40 3.33 5.96 -0.78
N GLY A 41 3.59 6.79 -1.80
CA GLY A 41 3.79 8.22 -1.65
C GLY A 41 2.64 9.02 -2.24
N PHE A 42 2.29 10.13 -1.57
CA PHE A 42 1.37 11.15 -2.05
C PHE A 42 2.08 12.49 -2.06
N GLU A 43 1.78 13.32 -3.05
CA GLU A 43 2.30 14.68 -3.15
C GLU A 43 1.78 15.55 -1.99
N SER A 44 0.51 15.39 -1.62
CA SER A 44 -0.13 16.18 -0.57
C SER A 44 -1.10 15.37 0.29
N ALA A 45 -1.40 15.88 1.48
CA ALA A 45 -2.37 15.26 2.37
C ALA A 45 -3.78 15.23 1.73
N GLY A 46 -4.12 16.26 0.94
CA GLY A 46 -5.36 16.30 0.18
C GLY A 46 -5.46 15.16 -0.82
N GLN A 47 -4.39 14.89 -1.57
CA GLN A 47 -4.33 13.75 -2.50
C GLN A 47 -4.46 12.41 -1.75
N MET A 48 -3.77 12.28 -0.61
CA MET A 48 -3.86 11.08 0.23
C MET A 48 -5.30 10.83 0.70
N LEU A 49 -5.99 11.86 1.19
CA LEU A 49 -7.36 11.75 1.71
C LEU A 49 -8.38 11.50 0.59
N ALA A 50 -8.16 12.05 -0.61
CA ALA A 50 -8.96 11.73 -1.78
C ALA A 50 -8.82 10.26 -2.20
N VAL A 51 -7.63 9.67 -2.03
CA VAL A 51 -7.38 8.26 -2.33
C VAL A 51 -7.83 7.35 -1.20
N PHE A 52 -7.61 7.67 0.07
CA PHE A 52 -8.05 6.85 1.19
C PHE A 52 -9.37 7.32 1.75
N THR A 53 -10.43 7.08 0.98
CA THR A 53 -11.80 7.24 1.44
C THR A 53 -12.10 6.26 2.60
N PRO A 54 -13.12 6.52 3.44
CA PRO A 54 -13.50 5.61 4.53
C PRO A 54 -13.66 4.15 4.05
N LYS A 55 -14.25 3.94 2.86
CA LYS A 55 -14.42 2.60 2.31
C LYS A 55 -13.12 1.91 1.93
N ARG A 56 -12.12 2.66 1.44
CA ARG A 56 -10.79 2.12 1.15
C ARG A 56 -10.00 1.83 2.43
N TRP A 57 -10.22 2.58 3.50
CA TRP A 57 -9.69 2.24 4.83
C TRP A 57 -10.27 0.93 5.36
N GLU A 58 -11.58 0.70 5.23
CA GLU A 58 -12.21 -0.58 5.59
C GLU A 58 -11.62 -1.76 4.80
N LEU A 59 -11.38 -1.55 3.50
CA LEU A 59 -10.74 -2.54 2.63
C LEU A 59 -9.32 -2.87 3.10
N LEU A 60 -8.49 -1.86 3.40
CA LEU A 60 -7.14 -2.08 3.92
C LEU A 60 -7.17 -2.81 5.27
N ALA A 61 -8.09 -2.46 6.16
CA ALA A 61 -8.25 -3.12 7.45
C ALA A 61 -8.61 -4.61 7.27
N SER A 62 -9.51 -4.92 6.32
CA SER A 62 -9.91 -6.29 6.00
C SER A 62 -8.77 -7.12 5.42
N LEU A 63 -7.96 -6.53 4.52
CA LEU A 63 -6.76 -7.17 3.97
C LEU A 63 -5.70 -7.40 5.04
N ARG A 64 -5.52 -6.44 5.96
CA ARG A 64 -4.58 -6.58 7.08
C ARG A 64 -4.95 -7.73 8.02
N GLN A 65 -6.25 -7.93 8.28
CA GLN A 65 -6.75 -9.02 9.12
C GLN A 65 -6.76 -10.37 8.40
N GLY A 66 -7.17 -10.39 7.13
CA GLY A 66 -7.37 -11.62 6.37
C GLY A 66 -6.15 -12.16 5.62
N GLY A 67 -5.10 -11.36 5.45
CA GLY A 67 -3.98 -11.69 4.58
C GLY A 67 -4.37 -11.67 3.10
N THR A 68 -3.62 -12.37 2.25
CA THR A 68 -3.90 -12.51 0.82
C THR A 68 -5.19 -13.31 0.61
N ILE A 69 -6.27 -12.61 0.32
CA ILE A 69 -7.57 -13.17 -0.08
C ILE A 69 -7.91 -12.75 -1.51
N ASN A 70 -8.64 -13.59 -2.22
CA ASN A 70 -9.10 -13.24 -3.56
C ASN A 70 -10.18 -12.13 -3.50
N ILE A 71 -10.40 -11.45 -4.64
CA ILE A 71 -11.31 -10.30 -4.72
C ILE A 71 -12.76 -10.70 -4.37
N ALA A 72 -13.19 -11.92 -4.69
CA ALA A 72 -14.53 -12.40 -4.38
C ALA A 72 -14.75 -12.57 -2.88
N GLU A 73 -13.76 -13.12 -2.18
CA GLU A 73 -13.78 -13.28 -0.73
C GLU A 73 -13.70 -11.91 -0.01
N LEU A 74 -12.94 -10.97 -0.57
CA LEU A 74 -12.91 -9.59 -0.07
C LEU A 74 -14.28 -8.90 -0.24
N ALA A 75 -14.93 -9.07 -1.39
CA ALA A 75 -16.28 -8.56 -1.66
C ALA A 75 -17.32 -9.10 -0.67
N ARG A 76 -17.27 -10.41 -0.41
CA ARG A 76 -18.14 -11.08 0.55
C ARG A 76 -17.95 -10.55 1.97
N ARG A 77 -16.70 -10.31 2.39
CA ARG A 77 -16.39 -9.79 3.74
C ARG A 77 -16.80 -8.34 3.94
N LEU A 78 -16.72 -7.52 2.90
CA LEU A 78 -17.06 -6.10 2.95
C LEU A 78 -18.56 -5.82 2.72
N ASP A 79 -19.37 -6.88 2.57
CA ASP A 79 -20.78 -6.82 2.16
C ASP A 79 -20.99 -5.88 0.95
N CYS A 80 -20.01 -5.89 0.04
CA CYS A 80 -19.96 -4.99 -1.10
C CYS A 80 -20.11 -5.79 -2.39
N ASN A 81 -21.07 -5.38 -3.23
CA ASN A 81 -21.17 -5.89 -4.57
C ASN A 81 -19.84 -5.70 -5.32
N TYR A 82 -19.35 -6.77 -5.95
CA TYR A 82 -18.09 -6.82 -6.71
C TYR A 82 -17.88 -5.63 -7.67
N LYS A 83 -18.98 -5.11 -8.25
CA LYS A 83 -18.97 -3.91 -9.11
C LYS A 83 -18.53 -2.66 -8.35
N ASN A 84 -18.98 -2.47 -7.11
CA ASN A 84 -18.68 -1.29 -6.29
C ASN A 84 -17.24 -1.30 -5.76
N LEU A 85 -16.62 -2.46 -5.62
CA LEU A 85 -15.18 -2.55 -5.31
C LEU A 85 -14.30 -2.06 -6.44
N ARG A 86 -14.71 -2.33 -7.69
CA ARG A 86 -14.02 -1.83 -8.89
C ARG A 86 -14.23 -0.31 -9.08
N HIS A 87 -15.31 0.22 -8.52
CA HIS A 87 -15.71 1.64 -8.58
C HIS A 87 -15.58 2.40 -7.25
N ALA A 88 -14.84 1.90 -6.26
CA ALA A 88 -14.66 2.55 -4.95
C ALA A 88 -13.76 3.82 -5.05
N GLY A 89 -13.95 4.62 -6.09
CA GLY A 89 -13.19 5.80 -6.48
C GLY A 89 -13.91 6.62 -7.55
N MET A 90 -15.25 6.72 -7.48
CA MET A 90 -15.96 7.93 -7.93
C MET A 90 -16.59 8.60 -6.72
#